data_AF-A0A5D0MLY2-F1
#
_entry.id   AF-A0A5D0MLY2-F1
#
_cell.length_a   1.000
_cell.length_b   1.000
_cell.length_c   1.000
_cell.angle_alpha   90.00
_cell.angle_beta   90.00
_cell.angle_gamma   90.00
#
_symmetry.space_group_name_H-M   'P 1'
#
loop_
_entity.id
_entity.type
_entity.pdbx_description
1 polymer ?
#
loop_
_entity_poly.entity_id
_entity_poly.type
_entity_poly.pdbx_seq_one_letter_code
_entity_poly.pdbx_strand_id
1 'polypeptide(L)'
;MIRKLTQKDNKKLMRYVLKEPEINLFIIGDIENYGYESDFQTIWGEFDSNNNFKAVFVKFYSFFIVYSAENNFAQEEVAAIICEYNYEAVSGKLELMEDLKPYFKNAEINSDYFAKLDSPKYLKL
;
A
#
# COMPACT_ATOMS: atom_id res chain seq x y z
N MET A 1 15.80 1.47 -1.20
CA MET A 1 15.62 2.37 -2.37
C MET A 1 14.14 2.46 -2.70
N ILE A 2 13.56 3.66 -2.75
CA ILE A 2 12.17 3.87 -3.18
C ILE A 2 12.16 4.31 -4.65
N ARG A 3 11.25 3.74 -5.46
CA ARG A 3 11.02 4.19 -6.84
C ARG A 3 9.60 3.88 -7.32
N LYS A 4 9.17 4.58 -8.37
CA LYS A 4 7.96 4.21 -9.12
C LYS A 4 8.11 2.82 -9.72
N LEU A 5 7.02 2.06 -9.70
CA LEU A 5 6.94 0.73 -10.27
C LEU A 5 6.42 0.78 -11.71
N THR A 6 6.82 -0.21 -12.48
CA THR A 6 6.40 -0.38 -13.87
C THR A 6 5.87 -1.81 -14.07
N GLN A 7 5.33 -2.10 -15.25
CA GLN A 7 4.88 -3.45 -15.60
C GLN A 7 5.95 -4.53 -15.37
N LYS A 8 7.24 -4.18 -15.46
CA LYS A 8 8.36 -5.11 -15.23
C LYS A 8 8.42 -5.63 -13.78
N ASP A 9 7.85 -4.90 -12.84
CA ASP A 9 7.83 -5.24 -11.42
C ASP A 9 6.67 -6.15 -11.03
N ASN A 10 5.66 -6.30 -11.90
CA ASN A 10 4.39 -6.93 -11.58
C ASN A 10 4.52 -8.30 -10.92
N LYS A 11 5.31 -9.19 -11.52
CA LYS A 11 5.50 -10.54 -10.96
C LYS A 11 6.05 -10.51 -9.53
N LYS A 12 6.96 -9.58 -9.23
CA LYS A 12 7.58 -9.46 -7.92
C LYS A 12 6.65 -8.77 -6.93
N LEU A 13 5.93 -7.74 -7.37
CA LEU A 13 4.95 -7.03 -6.55
C LEU A 13 3.79 -7.94 -6.18
N MET A 14 3.20 -8.66 -7.14
CA MET A 14 2.10 -9.60 -6.88
C MET A 14 2.51 -10.68 -5.88
N ARG A 15 3.72 -11.25 -6.01
CA ARG A 15 4.24 -12.19 -5.00
C ARG A 15 4.36 -11.57 -3.61
N TYR A 16 4.64 -10.27 -3.52
CA TYR A 16 4.79 -9.57 -2.25
C TYR A 16 3.42 -9.29 -1.60
N VAL A 17 2.47 -8.72 -2.34
CA VAL A 17 1.15 -8.33 -1.80
C VAL A 17 0.23 -9.52 -1.57
N LEU A 18 0.38 -10.62 -2.33
CA LEU A 18 -0.36 -11.86 -2.12
C LEU A 18 0.06 -12.65 -0.87
N LYS A 19 1.00 -12.15 -0.07
CA LYS A 19 1.25 -12.70 1.28
C LYS A 19 0.07 -12.43 2.22
N GLU A 20 -0.61 -11.30 2.05
CA GLU A 20 -1.79 -10.88 2.81
C GLU A 20 -2.84 -10.32 1.82
N PRO A 21 -3.42 -11.17 0.95
CA PRO A 21 -4.29 -10.72 -0.13
C PRO A 21 -5.54 -9.99 0.39
N GLU A 22 -6.06 -10.39 1.55
CA GLU A 22 -7.20 -9.75 2.20
C GLU A 22 -6.92 -8.28 2.59
N ILE A 23 -5.70 -7.97 3.02
CA ILE A 23 -5.27 -6.61 3.39
C ILE A 23 -4.99 -5.80 2.13
N ASN A 24 -4.45 -6.46 1.09
CA ASN A 24 -4.01 -5.81 -0.14
C ASN A 24 -5.05 -5.81 -1.26
N LEU A 25 -6.32 -6.07 -0.95
CA LEU A 25 -7.39 -6.22 -1.94
C LEU A 25 -7.46 -5.03 -2.91
N PHE A 26 -7.38 -3.80 -2.39
CA PHE A 26 -7.39 -2.60 -3.22
C PHE A 26 -6.13 -2.46 -4.08
N ILE A 27 -4.94 -2.68 -3.52
CA ILE A 27 -3.68 -2.65 -4.30
C ILE A 27 -3.72 -3.66 -5.45
N ILE A 28 -4.17 -4.89 -5.17
CA ILE A 28 -4.29 -5.96 -6.16
C ILE A 28 -5.30 -5.57 -7.25
N GLY A 29 -6.51 -5.19 -6.86
CA GLY A 29 -7.57 -4.82 -7.80
C GLY A 29 -7.21 -3.61 -8.65
N ASP A 30 -6.56 -2.61 -8.08
CA ASP A 30 -6.12 -1.39 -8.77
C ASP A 30 -5.05 -1.72 -9.84
N ILE A 31 -4.10 -2.59 -9.52
CA ILE A 31 -3.09 -3.05 -10.48
C ILE A 31 -3.73 -3.89 -11.59
N GLU A 32 -4.64 -4.81 -11.25
CA GLU A 32 -5.30 -5.68 -12.23
C GLU A 32 -6.19 -4.89 -13.21
N ASN A 33 -6.86 -3.85 -12.73
CA ASN A 33 -7.78 -3.05 -13.57
C ASN A 33 -7.07 -1.95 -14.36
N TYR A 34 -6.04 -1.31 -13.79
CA TYR A 34 -5.46 -0.09 -14.36
C TYR A 34 -3.96 -0.20 -14.70
N GLY A 35 -3.29 -1.26 -14.26
CA GLY A 35 -1.86 -1.46 -14.52
C GLY A 35 -0.98 -0.43 -13.82
N TYR A 36 0.08 0.02 -14.51
CA TYR A 36 1.13 0.89 -13.94
C TYR A 36 1.22 2.27 -14.58
N GLU A 37 0.55 2.48 -15.71
CA GLU A 37 0.62 3.70 -16.50
C GLU A 37 -0.80 4.29 -16.58
N SER A 38 -1.08 5.25 -15.70
CA SER A 38 -2.38 5.91 -15.59
C SER A 38 -2.22 7.30 -14.98
N ASP A 39 -3.08 8.24 -15.35
CA ASP A 39 -3.00 9.63 -14.86
C ASP A 39 -3.49 9.78 -13.41
N PHE A 40 -4.34 8.86 -12.96
CA PHE A 40 -4.95 8.87 -11.62
C PHE A 40 -4.29 7.88 -10.65
N GLN A 41 -3.45 6.97 -11.15
CA GLN A 41 -2.80 5.92 -10.35
C GLN A 41 -1.29 6.03 -10.45
N THR A 42 -0.60 5.97 -9.32
CA THR A 42 0.86 5.82 -9.31
C THR A 42 1.25 4.88 -8.19
N ILE A 43 2.21 4.00 -8.49
CA ILE A 43 2.62 2.93 -7.60
C ILE A 43 4.11 3.09 -7.32
N TRP A 44 4.48 3.06 -6.05
CA TRP A 44 5.86 3.06 -5.61
C TRP A 44 6.18 1.81 -4.81
N GLY A 45 7.43 1.38 -4.89
CA GLY A 45 7.97 0.31 -4.07
C GLY A 45 9.25 0.73 -3.39
N GLU A 46 9.38 0.36 -2.12
CA GLU A 46 10.65 0.35 -1.41
C GLU A 46 11.30 -1.03 -1.54
N PHE A 47 12.60 -1.04 -1.85
CA PHE A 47 13.40 -2.23 -1.97
C PHE A 47 14.59 -2.23 -0.99
N ASP A 48 14.92 -3.41 -0.45
CA ASP A 48 16.16 -3.65 0.29
C ASP A 48 17.40 -3.73 -0.66
N SER A 49 18.58 -3.98 -0.09
CA SER A 49 19.84 -4.14 -0.85
C SER A 49 19.86 -5.36 -1.77
N ASN A 50 19.05 -6.37 -1.49
CA ASN A 50 18.85 -7.57 -2.30
C ASN A 50 17.70 -7.42 -3.30
N ASN A 51 17.22 -6.17 -3.49
CA ASN A 51 16.11 -5.81 -4.36
C ASN A 51 14.75 -6.41 -3.94
N ASN A 52 14.56 -6.90 -2.72
CA ASN A 52 13.28 -7.40 -2.21
C ASN A 52 12.39 -6.25 -1.74
N PHE A 53 11.07 -6.41 -1.89
CA PHE A 53 10.12 -5.41 -1.40
C PHE A 53 10.13 -5.32 0.12
N LYS A 54 10.24 -4.09 0.62
CA LYS A 54 10.04 -3.70 2.02
C LYS A 54 8.68 -3.05 2.24
N ALA A 55 8.22 -2.28 1.26
CA ALA A 55 6.90 -1.66 1.25
C ALA A 55 6.44 -1.39 -0.18
N VAL A 56 5.13 -1.26 -0.36
CA VAL A 56 4.47 -0.68 -1.54
C VAL A 56 3.53 0.40 -1.06
N PHE A 57 3.41 1.49 -1.81
CA PHE A 57 2.35 2.45 -1.61
C PHE A 57 1.79 2.92 -2.94
N VAL A 58 0.48 3.11 -2.97
CA VAL A 58 -0.29 3.43 -4.17
C VAL A 58 -1.01 4.73 -3.93
N LYS A 59 -0.87 5.67 -4.85
CA LYS A 59 -1.75 6.83 -4.97
C LYS A 59 -2.86 6.47 -5.96
N PHE A 60 -4.10 6.59 -5.53
CA PHE A 60 -5.30 6.44 -6.36
C PHE A 60 -6.15 7.70 -6.21
N TYR A 61 -6.20 8.53 -7.26
CA TYR A 61 -6.68 9.92 -7.17
C TYR A 61 -6.01 10.69 -6.02
N SER A 62 -6.77 11.11 -5.01
CA SER A 62 -6.33 11.83 -3.81
C SER A 62 -6.12 10.90 -2.61
N PHE A 63 -6.26 9.59 -2.77
CA PHE A 63 -6.08 8.61 -1.68
C PHE A 63 -4.76 7.89 -1.81
N PHE A 64 -4.14 7.61 -0.66
CA PHE A 64 -2.96 6.74 -0.59
C PHE A 64 -3.27 5.48 0.20
N ILE A 65 -2.71 4.36 -0.26
CA ILE A 65 -2.67 3.09 0.47
C ILE A 65 -1.21 2.74 0.68
N VAL A 66 -0.82 2.42 1.92
CA VAL A 66 0.54 1.99 2.28
C VAL A 66 0.50 0.58 2.84
N TYR A 67 1.40 -0.28 2.35
CA TYR A 67 1.55 -1.64 2.83
C TYR A 67 3.02 -2.02 3.03
N SER A 68 3.31 -2.63 4.16
CA SER A 68 4.55 -3.31 4.49
C SER A 68 4.22 -4.59 5.26
N ALA A 69 4.66 -5.74 4.75
CA ALA A 69 4.42 -7.04 5.37
C ALA A 69 5.06 -7.14 6.76
N GLU A 70 6.28 -6.62 6.92
CA GLU A 70 7.09 -6.77 8.14
C GLU A 70 7.07 -5.51 9.02
N ASN A 71 6.29 -4.48 8.64
CA ASN A 71 6.32 -3.15 9.23
C ASN A 71 7.76 -2.59 9.41
N ASN A 72 8.60 -2.83 8.41
CA ASN A 72 9.97 -2.35 8.37
C ASN A 72 10.19 -1.70 7.02
N PHE A 73 10.12 -0.37 7.00
CA PHE A 73 10.18 0.43 5.79
C PHE A 73 10.66 1.85 6.13
N ALA A 74 11.05 2.60 5.12
CA ALA A 74 11.59 3.94 5.21
C ALA A 74 10.45 4.95 5.43
N GLN A 75 9.92 5.00 6.66
CA GLN A 75 8.69 5.74 7.01
C GLN A 75 8.77 7.24 6.67
N GLU A 76 9.89 7.89 7.00
CA GLU A 76 10.11 9.32 6.72
C GLU A 76 10.12 9.59 5.21
N GLU A 77 10.83 8.78 4.43
CA GLU A 77 10.93 8.94 2.99
C GLU A 77 9.62 8.61 2.27
N VAL A 78 8.87 7.61 2.75
CA VAL A 78 7.52 7.32 2.26
C VAL A 78 6.58 8.50 2.52
N ALA A 79 6.57 9.02 3.75
CA ALA A 79 5.75 10.16 4.11
C ALA A 79 6.14 11.43 3.34
N ALA A 80 7.44 11.66 3.11
CA ALA A 80 7.94 12.77 2.32
C ALA A 80 7.38 12.74 0.89
N ILE A 81 7.39 11.58 0.23
CA ILE A 81 6.81 11.41 -1.11
C ILE A 81 5.30 11.64 -1.10
N ILE A 82 4.57 11.14 -0.09
CA ILE A 82 3.12 11.35 0.03
C ILE A 82 2.81 12.85 0.16
N CYS A 83 3.59 13.58 0.97
CA CYS A 83 3.44 15.01 1.19
C CYS A 83 3.79 15.89 -0.03
N GLU A 84 4.37 15.34 -1.09
CA GLU A 84 4.53 16.05 -2.38
C GLU A 84 3.18 16.23 -3.11
N TYR A 85 2.15 15.49 -2.71
CA TYR A 85 0.84 15.50 -3.35
C TYR A 85 -0.24 16.07 -2.43
N ASN A 86 -1.28 16.65 -3.02
CA ASN A 86 -2.53 16.85 -2.30
C ASN A 86 -3.22 15.48 -2.12
N TYR A 87 -3.49 15.11 -0.87
CA TYR A 87 -4.20 13.88 -0.52
C TYR A 87 -5.30 14.14 0.49
N GLU A 88 -6.33 13.30 0.45
CA GLU A 88 -7.46 13.34 1.38
C GLU A 88 -7.24 12.40 2.56
N ALA A 89 -6.69 11.21 2.30
CA ALA A 89 -6.38 10.25 3.35
C ALA A 89 -5.25 9.30 2.94
N VAL A 90 -4.57 8.76 3.96
CA VAL A 90 -3.64 7.65 3.86
C VAL A 90 -4.24 6.48 4.63
N SER A 91 -4.31 5.30 4.02
CA SER A 91 -4.83 4.09 4.63
C SER A 91 -3.80 2.95 4.62
N GLY A 92 -3.97 2.01 5.54
CA GLY A 92 -3.14 0.83 5.69
C GLY A 92 -3.42 0.14 7.03
N LYS A 93 -2.61 -0.86 7.37
CA LYS A 93 -2.69 -1.52 8.69
C LYS A 93 -2.45 -0.49 9.81
N LEU A 94 -3.13 -0.65 10.94
CA LEU A 94 -3.07 0.31 12.06
C LEU A 94 -1.63 0.58 12.51
N GLU A 95 -0.83 -0.47 12.71
CA GLU A 95 0.57 -0.35 13.12
C GLU A 95 1.42 0.52 12.16
N LEU A 96 1.16 0.45 10.85
CA LEU A 96 1.85 1.26 9.83
C LEU A 96 1.39 2.72 9.90
N MET A 97 0.11 2.95 10.18
CA MET A 97 -0.44 4.31 10.30
C MET A 97 0.07 5.00 11.56
N GLU A 98 0.22 4.26 12.67
CA GLU A 98 0.83 4.77 13.90
C GLU A 98 2.28 5.19 13.68
N ASP A 99 3.04 4.39 12.95
CA ASP A 99 4.43 4.67 12.59
C ASP A 99 4.58 5.85 11.62
N LEU A 100 3.62 6.04 10.70
CA LEU A 100 3.64 7.15 9.75
C LEU A 100 3.12 8.47 10.33
N LYS A 101 2.25 8.42 11.34
CA LYS A 101 1.59 9.59 11.94
C LYS A 101 2.54 10.74 12.30
N PRO A 102 3.74 10.52 12.88
CA PRO A 102 4.64 11.60 13.25
C PRO A 102 5.10 12.48 12.07
N TYR A 103 5.03 11.97 10.84
CA TYR A 103 5.46 12.66 9.62
C TYR A 103 4.35 13.47 8.95
N PHE A 104 3.10 13.39 9.45
CA PHE A 104 1.96 14.10 8.90
C PHE A 104 1.45 15.19 9.86
N LYS A 105 1.30 16.41 9.34
CA LYS A 105 0.87 17.55 10.15
C LYS A 105 -0.60 17.40 10.55
N ASN A 106 -0.89 17.46 11.85
CA ASN A 106 -2.25 17.38 12.42
C ASN A 106 -3.01 16.10 12.00
N ALA A 107 -2.30 15.00 11.77
CA ALA A 107 -2.94 13.75 11.38
C ALA A 107 -3.68 13.10 12.56
N GLU A 108 -4.89 12.65 12.29
CA GLU A 108 -5.70 11.83 13.18
C GLU A 108 -5.80 10.41 12.60
N ILE A 109 -5.74 9.41 13.48
CA ILE A 109 -5.92 8.00 13.07
C ILE A 109 -7.35 7.62 13.40
N ASN A 110 -8.10 7.20 12.38
CA ASN A 110 -9.34 6.48 12.53
C ASN A 110 -9.06 5.00 12.27
N SER A 111 -9.57 4.12 13.13
CA SER A 111 -9.33 2.69 13.05
C SER A 111 -10.63 1.91 13.17
N ASP A 112 -10.79 0.90 12.34
CA ASP A 112 -11.96 0.03 12.29
C ASP A 112 -11.54 -1.45 12.32
N TYR A 113 -12.49 -2.33 12.62
CA TYR A 113 -12.27 -3.77 12.56
C TYR A 113 -12.34 -4.28 11.12
N PHE A 114 -11.37 -5.11 10.74
CA PHE A 114 -11.37 -5.80 9.47
C PHE A 114 -12.00 -7.19 9.60
N ALA A 115 -12.96 -7.51 8.74
CA ALA A 115 -13.59 -8.82 8.68
C ALA A 115 -13.21 -9.52 7.38
N LYS A 116 -12.74 -10.76 7.48
CA LYS A 116 -12.46 -11.63 6.33
C LYS A 116 -13.25 -12.93 6.41
N LEU A 117 -13.52 -13.48 5.24
CA LEU A 117 -14.09 -14.81 5.12
C LEU A 117 -12.98 -15.84 4.93
N ASP A 118 -12.64 -16.56 6.01
CA ASP A 118 -11.59 -17.58 5.98
C ASP A 118 -12.00 -18.87 5.25
N SER A 119 -13.31 -19.10 5.10
CA SER A 119 -13.80 -20.29 4.40
C SER A 119 -15.17 -20.05 3.77
N PRO A 120 -15.32 -20.27 2.46
CA PRO A 120 -16.60 -20.16 1.78
C PRO A 120 -17.56 -21.31 2.11
N LYS A 121 -17.17 -22.30 2.93
CA LYS A 121 -18.01 -23.47 3.26
C LYS A 121 -19.35 -23.11 3.93
N TYR A 122 -19.46 -21.89 4.45
CA TYR A 122 -20.69 -21.38 5.07
C TYR A 122 -21.40 -20.31 4.23
N LEU A 123 -20.85 -19.91 3.08
CA LEU A 123 -21.57 -19.10 2.11
C LEU A 123 -22.65 -19.97 1.46
N LYS A 124 -23.91 -19.64 1.72
CA LYS A 124 -25.04 -20.11 0.92
C LYS A 124 -25.26 -19.06 -0.17
N LEU A 125 -24.86 -19.39 -1.39
CA LEU A 125 -25.16 -18.60 -2.59
C LEU A 125 -26.57 -18.92 -3.09
#